data_AF-A0A0D0CBB2-F1
#
_entry.id   AF-A0A0D0CBB2-F1
#
_cell.length_a   1.000
_cell.length_b   1.000
_cell.length_c   1.000
_cell.angle_alpha   90.00
_cell.angle_beta   90.00
_cell.angle_gamma   90.00
#
_symmetry.space_group_name_H-M   'P 1'
#
loop_
_entity.id
_entity.type
_entity.pdbx_description
1 polymer ?
#
loop_
_entity_poly.entity_id
_entity_poly.type
_entity_poly.pdbx_seq_one_letter_code
_entity_poly.pdbx_strand_id
1 'polypeptide(L)'
;MIYGYQGLRTLPIDTLIRSQYGGHFQYLTIQGLFLACATALISLIEDLVPSGNGLRSLKRILLITSMPVTIVISSIYWPLLFLATRLILPVEEGTTSPHASQFIRLPLSMDFALHAAPAISLLVDFLMLGKRLSRNELRFGTPAVSFFYTSFYAWWVERCASFNGKFPYPFLTESSLEIRMAIYFGAGSLALTSYWLINSLHA
;
A
#
# COMPACT_ATOMS: atom_id res chain seq x y z
N MET A 1 10.25 -7.29 4.03
CA MET A 1 8.78 -7.08 4.07
C MET A 1 8.18 -7.49 5.41
N ILE A 2 8.03 -8.79 5.72
CA ILE A 2 7.40 -9.26 6.98
C ILE A 2 8.07 -8.72 8.25
N TYR A 3 9.39 -8.56 8.25
CA TYR A 3 10.14 -7.91 9.33
C TYR A 3 9.54 -6.56 9.75
N GLY A 4 9.14 -5.71 8.79
CA GLY A 4 8.55 -4.41 9.09
C GLY A 4 7.23 -4.53 9.86
N TYR A 5 6.35 -5.44 9.45
CA TYR A 5 5.08 -5.70 10.14
C TYR A 5 5.27 -6.30 11.53
N GLN A 6 6.21 -7.22 11.69
CA GLN A 6 6.54 -7.77 13.00
C GLN A 6 7.09 -6.69 13.93
N GLY A 7 7.91 -5.78 13.40
CA GLY A 7 8.43 -4.63 14.14
C GLY A 7 7.33 -3.68 14.62
N LEU A 8 6.20 -3.53 13.91
CA LEU A 8 5.10 -2.67 14.37
C LEU A 8 4.57 -3.11 15.74
N ARG A 9 4.61 -4.40 16.05
CA ARG A 9 4.13 -4.96 17.32
C ARG A 9 4.98 -4.57 18.53
N THR A 10 6.19 -4.06 18.32
CA THR A 10 7.05 -3.60 19.40
C THR A 10 6.83 -2.13 19.73
N LEU A 11 6.04 -1.41 18.92
CA LEU A 11 5.76 0.00 19.12
C LEU A 11 4.58 0.20 20.08
N PRO A 12 4.60 1.23 20.94
CA PRO A 12 3.48 1.53 21.85
C PRO A 12 2.13 1.72 21.14
N ILE A 13 2.17 2.22 19.89
CA ILE A 13 0.98 2.48 19.07
C ILE A 13 0.29 1.19 18.58
N ASP A 14 0.94 0.01 18.65
CA ASP A 14 0.36 -1.27 18.20
C ASP A 14 -0.96 -1.57 18.90
N THR A 15 -0.98 -1.45 20.23
CA THR A 15 -2.16 -1.77 21.04
C THR A 15 -3.34 -0.89 20.66
N LEU A 16 -3.09 0.41 20.42
CA LEU A 16 -4.12 1.35 19.99
C LEU A 16 -4.65 1.02 18.58
N ILE A 17 -3.76 0.73 17.63
CA ILE A 17 -4.17 0.37 16.27
C ILE A 17 -4.96 -0.94 16.28
N ARG A 18 -4.57 -1.92 17.08
CA ARG A 18 -5.26 -3.21 17.18
C ARG A 18 -6.62 -3.14 17.86
N SER A 19 -6.84 -2.18 18.76
CA SER A 19 -8.14 -1.96 19.39
C SER A 19 -9.13 -1.23 18.47
N GLN A 20 -8.66 -0.63 17.37
CA GLN A 20 -9.51 0.05 16.39
C GLN A 20 -10.18 -0.94 15.44
N TYR A 21 -11.35 -0.55 14.92
CA TYR A 21 -12.02 -1.27 13.85
C TYR A 21 -11.11 -1.34 12.62
N GLY A 22 -10.97 -2.54 12.06
CA GLY A 22 -10.05 -2.83 10.96
C GLY A 22 -8.60 -3.09 11.38
N GLY A 23 -8.22 -2.82 12.64
CA GLY A 23 -6.88 -3.09 13.15
C GLY A 23 -5.78 -2.45 12.29
N HIS A 24 -4.69 -3.17 12.03
CA HIS A 24 -3.66 -2.76 11.08
C HIS A 24 -4.13 -2.74 9.61
N PHE A 25 -5.20 -3.47 9.27
CA PHE A 25 -5.71 -3.53 7.89
C PHE A 25 -6.49 -2.29 7.45
N GLN A 26 -6.69 -1.30 8.32
CA GLN A 26 -7.17 0.03 7.90
C GLN A 26 -6.13 0.77 7.03
N TYR A 27 -4.84 0.46 7.20
CA TYR A 27 -3.75 1.09 6.47
C TYR A 27 -3.52 0.41 5.11
N LEU A 28 -3.53 1.20 4.03
CA LEU A 28 -3.22 0.71 2.68
C LEU A 28 -1.86 0.02 2.63
N THR A 29 -0.86 0.56 3.33
CA THR A 29 0.49 -0.02 3.46
C THR A 29 0.45 -1.49 3.89
N ILE A 30 -0.39 -1.83 4.88
CA ILE A 30 -0.47 -3.20 5.39
C ILE A 30 -1.18 -4.11 4.39
N GLN A 31 -2.25 -3.64 3.74
CA GLN A 31 -2.91 -4.42 2.68
C GLN A 31 -1.94 -4.70 1.51
N GLY A 32 -1.24 -3.66 1.05
CA GLY A 32 -0.23 -3.78 -0.01
C GLY A 32 0.92 -4.69 0.36
N LEU A 33 1.41 -4.63 1.60
CA LEU A 33 2.46 -5.52 2.12
C LEU A 33 2.04 -6.99 2.04
N PHE A 34 0.84 -7.33 2.52
CA PHE A 34 0.34 -8.71 2.49
C PHE A 34 0.07 -9.20 1.06
N LEU A 35 -0.49 -8.35 0.20
CA LEU A 35 -0.66 -8.66 -1.23
C LEU A 35 0.69 -8.94 -1.90
N ALA A 36 1.71 -8.14 -1.62
CA ALA A 36 3.04 -8.31 -2.19
C ALA A 36 3.74 -9.57 -1.62
N CYS A 37 3.57 -9.87 -0.33
CA CYS A 37 4.08 -11.13 0.24
C CYS A 37 3.41 -12.34 -0.38
N ALA A 38 2.08 -12.30 -0.57
CA ALA A 38 1.35 -13.36 -1.26
C ALA A 38 1.81 -13.51 -2.71
N THR A 39 2.02 -12.40 -3.42
CA THR A 39 2.52 -12.41 -4.80
C THR A 39 3.92 -13.04 -4.87
N ALA A 40 4.84 -12.64 -3.99
CA ALA A 40 6.19 -13.19 -3.94
C ALA A 40 6.19 -14.69 -3.58
N LEU A 41 5.34 -15.11 -2.63
CA LEU A 41 5.20 -16.51 -2.27
C LEU A 41 4.67 -17.36 -3.43
N ILE A 42 3.60 -16.91 -4.09
CA ILE A 42 3.04 -17.62 -5.25
C ILE A 42 4.04 -17.66 -6.41
N SER A 43 4.80 -16.59 -6.62
CA SER A 43 5.87 -16.55 -7.63
C SER A 43 6.97 -17.56 -7.34
N LEU A 44 7.44 -17.61 -6.09
CA LEU A 44 8.42 -18.60 -5.65
C LEU A 44 7.91 -20.03 -5.82
N ILE A 45 6.65 -20.31 -5.47
CA ILE A 45 6.06 -21.64 -5.67
C ILE A 45 6.02 -21.97 -7.17
N GLU A 46 5.60 -21.04 -8.03
CA GLU A 46 5.58 -21.26 -9.49
C GLU A 46 6.97 -21.58 -10.05
N ASP A 47 8.02 -20.95 -9.53
CA ASP A 47 9.40 -21.16 -9.98
C ASP A 47 9.98 -22.51 -9.50
N LEU A 48 9.47 -23.05 -8.38
CA LEU A 48 10.00 -24.28 -7.76
C LEU A 48 9.25 -25.55 -8.16
N VAL A 49 7.97 -25.46 -8.54
CA VAL A 49 7.16 -26.63 -8.93
C VAL A 49 6.60 -26.49 -10.34
N PRO A 50 6.41 -27.61 -11.10
CA PRO A 50 5.73 -27.56 -12.39
C PRO A 50 4.36 -26.89 -12.27
N SER A 51 4.23 -25.70 -12.86
CA SER A 51 3.07 -24.84 -12.62
C SER A 51 1.94 -25.10 -13.61
N GLY A 52 0.76 -25.42 -13.08
CA GLY A 52 -0.48 -25.50 -13.85
C GLY A 52 -1.01 -24.12 -14.26
N ASN A 53 -1.94 -24.08 -15.21
CA ASN A 53 -2.58 -22.83 -15.68
C ASN A 53 -3.21 -22.02 -14.54
N GLY A 54 -3.77 -22.68 -13.52
CA GLY A 54 -4.39 -22.01 -12.37
C GLY A 54 -3.40 -21.18 -11.54
N LEU A 55 -2.24 -21.75 -11.19
CA LEU A 55 -1.22 -21.06 -10.40
C LEU A 55 -0.64 -19.85 -11.15
N ARG A 56 -0.40 -20.02 -12.46
CA ARG A 56 0.06 -18.94 -13.34
C ARG A 56 -0.95 -17.80 -13.44
N SER A 57 -2.23 -18.11 -13.60
CA SER A 57 -3.30 -17.11 -13.59
C SER A 57 -3.42 -16.39 -12.24
N LEU A 58 -3.29 -17.13 -11.13
CA LEU A 58 -3.32 -16.53 -9.79
C LEU A 58 -2.12 -15.59 -9.56
N LYS A 59 -0.89 -16.02 -9.89
CA LYS A 59 0.31 -15.15 -9.86
C LYS A 59 0.05 -13.88 -10.66
N ARG A 60 -0.49 -14.03 -11.86
CA ARG A 60 -0.77 -12.91 -12.77
C ARG A 60 -1.77 -11.92 -12.19
N ILE A 61 -2.89 -12.40 -11.63
CA ILE A 61 -3.89 -11.54 -10.98
C ILE A 61 -3.31 -10.84 -9.76
N LEU A 62 -2.58 -11.58 -8.91
CA LEU A 62 -1.93 -11.03 -7.73
C LEU A 62 -0.94 -9.93 -8.12
N LEU A 63 -0.08 -10.16 -9.11
CA LEU A 63 0.89 -9.19 -9.60
C LEU A 63 0.20 -7.94 -10.21
N ILE A 64 -0.85 -8.14 -11.01
CA ILE A 64 -1.72 -7.06 -11.54
C ILE A 64 -2.62 -6.44 -10.44
N THR A 65 -2.46 -6.79 -9.17
CA THR A 65 -3.15 -6.10 -8.07
C THR A 65 -2.15 -5.47 -7.12
N SER A 66 -1.13 -6.22 -6.70
CA SER A 66 -0.18 -5.84 -5.65
C SER A 66 0.83 -4.79 -6.13
N MET A 67 1.32 -4.91 -7.36
CA MET A 67 2.34 -3.99 -7.90
C MET A 67 1.92 -2.50 -7.84
N PRO A 68 0.79 -2.07 -8.41
CA PRO A 68 0.40 -0.66 -8.43
C PRO A 68 0.03 -0.17 -7.03
N VAL A 69 -0.55 -1.03 -6.18
CA VAL A 69 -0.89 -0.69 -4.80
C VAL A 69 0.39 -0.35 -4.05
N THR A 70 1.42 -1.18 -4.15
CA THR A 70 2.72 -0.92 -3.51
C THR A 70 3.45 0.28 -4.10
N ILE A 71 3.33 0.53 -5.41
CA ILE A 71 3.87 1.75 -6.04
C ILE A 71 3.17 3.00 -5.51
N VAL A 72 1.84 3.00 -5.43
CA VAL A 72 1.05 4.11 -4.86
C VAL A 72 1.48 4.36 -3.42
N ILE A 73 1.59 3.31 -2.60
CA ILE A 73 2.07 3.42 -1.21
C ILE A 73 3.44 4.10 -1.17
N SER A 74 4.42 3.59 -1.90
CA SER A 74 5.80 4.12 -1.89
C SER A 74 5.86 5.56 -2.39
N SER A 75 5.22 5.83 -3.53
CA SER A 75 5.26 7.13 -4.21
C SER A 75 4.51 8.23 -3.48
N ILE A 76 3.50 7.91 -2.67
CA ILE A 76 2.81 8.90 -1.82
C ILE A 76 3.53 9.03 -0.47
N TYR A 77 3.94 7.92 0.13
CA TYR A 77 4.51 7.91 1.48
C TYR A 77 5.79 8.73 1.58
N TRP A 78 6.79 8.47 0.73
CA TRP A 78 8.10 9.11 0.85
C TRP A 78 8.04 10.64 0.66
N PRO A 79 7.34 11.19 -0.36
CA PRO A 79 7.17 12.63 -0.46
C PRO A 79 6.46 13.24 0.75
N LEU A 80 5.43 12.60 1.29
CA LEU A 80 4.76 13.09 2.51
C LEU A 80 5.70 13.05 3.72
N LEU A 81 6.49 11.99 3.87
CA LEU A 81 7.45 11.89 4.97
C LEU A 81 8.54 12.96 4.88
N PHE A 82 9.00 13.33 3.68
CA PHE A 82 10.06 14.33 3.51
C PHE A 82 9.55 15.77 3.54
N LEU A 83 8.37 16.03 2.98
CA LEU A 83 7.87 17.38 2.72
C LEU A 83 6.71 17.80 3.64
N ALA A 84 5.99 16.85 4.24
CA ALA A 84 4.76 17.12 4.95
C ALA A 84 4.50 16.11 6.09
N THR A 85 5.45 15.91 7.00
CA THR A 85 5.36 14.89 8.07
C THR A 85 4.09 14.96 8.90
N ARG A 86 3.56 16.16 9.13
CA ARG A 86 2.29 16.38 9.88
C ARG A 86 1.09 15.67 9.26
N LEU A 87 1.13 15.45 7.94
CA LEU A 87 0.05 14.82 7.20
C LEU A 87 0.04 13.30 7.38
N ILE A 88 1.19 12.68 7.67
CA ILE A 88 1.34 11.22 7.69
C ILE A 88 1.61 10.66 9.09
N LEU A 89 2.29 11.41 9.97
CA LEU A 89 2.66 10.94 11.31
C LEU A 89 1.65 11.43 12.35
N PRO A 90 1.15 10.55 13.24
CA PRO A 90 0.32 10.98 14.35
C PRO A 90 1.13 11.81 15.35
N VAL A 91 0.46 12.78 15.97
CA VAL A 91 1.00 13.56 17.08
C VAL A 91 0.86 12.73 18.36
N GLU A 92 1.91 12.68 19.17
CA GLU A 92 1.85 12.08 20.49
C GLU A 92 1.01 12.97 21.43
N GLU A 93 -0.21 12.55 21.77
CA GLU A 93 -1.06 13.25 22.72
C GLU A 93 -0.60 12.93 24.15
N GLY A 94 -0.02 13.91 24.86
CA GLY A 94 0.33 13.76 26.28
C GLY A 94 1.58 14.50 26.78
N THR A 95 2.38 15.12 25.91
CA THR A 95 3.52 15.94 26.36
C THR A 95 3.07 17.38 26.60
N THR A 96 2.84 17.73 27.86
CA THR A 96 2.54 19.10 28.36
C THR A 96 3.71 20.09 28.19
N SER A 97 4.68 19.79 27.32
CA SER A 97 5.80 20.68 27.02
C SER A 97 5.52 21.48 25.74
N PRO A 98 5.60 22.83 25.78
CA PRO A 98 5.29 23.69 24.62
C PRO A 98 6.26 23.56 23.42
N HIS A 99 7.24 22.64 23.47
CA HIS A 99 8.39 22.64 22.57
C HIS A 99 8.63 21.36 21.76
N ALA A 100 7.83 20.31 21.86
CA ALA A 100 7.94 19.21 20.90
C ALA A 100 6.68 18.33 20.86
N SER A 101 5.77 18.58 19.93
CA SER A 101 4.94 17.50 19.38
C SER A 101 5.89 16.53 18.68
N GLN A 102 6.37 15.51 19.39
CA GLN A 102 7.19 14.47 18.79
C GLN A 102 6.28 13.58 17.94
N PHE A 103 6.51 13.62 16.63
CA PHE A 103 5.89 12.66 15.72
C PHE A 103 6.44 11.27 16.00
N ILE A 104 5.56 10.28 16.12
CA ILE A 104 5.98 8.88 16.25
C ILE A 104 6.53 8.44 14.89
N ARG A 105 7.87 8.38 14.78
CA ARG A 105 8.58 7.91 13.58
C ARG A 105 8.91 6.43 13.69
N LEU A 106 8.79 5.72 12.57
CA LEU A 106 9.25 4.34 12.47
C LEU A 106 10.79 4.31 12.41
N PRO A 107 11.44 3.29 12.99
CA PRO A 107 12.83 2.99 12.69
C PRO A 107 13.02 2.83 11.18
N LEU A 108 14.08 3.44 10.63
CA LEU A 108 14.28 3.53 9.18
C LEU A 108 14.23 2.17 8.46
N SER A 109 14.78 1.13 9.08
CA SER A 109 14.75 -0.24 8.54
C SER A 109 13.32 -0.80 8.43
N MET A 110 12.47 -0.53 9.42
CA MET A 110 11.06 -0.91 9.38
C MET A 110 10.33 -0.11 8.31
N ASP A 111 10.65 1.18 8.19
CA ASP A 111 10.01 2.07 7.23
C ASP A 111 10.28 1.65 5.79
N PHE A 112 11.54 1.37 5.45
CA PHE A 112 11.91 0.76 4.16
C PHE A 112 11.23 -0.59 3.94
N ALA A 113 11.15 -1.44 4.97
CA ALA A 113 10.54 -2.76 4.85
C ALA A 113 9.03 -2.71 4.57
N LEU A 114 8.34 -1.66 5.02
CA LEU A 114 6.91 -1.44 4.85
C LEU A 114 6.58 -0.67 3.56
N HIS A 115 7.32 0.38 3.24
CA HIS A 115 6.94 1.33 2.19
C HIS A 115 7.74 1.19 0.89
N ALA A 116 8.99 0.73 0.93
CA ALA A 116 9.83 0.62 -0.27
C ALA A 116 10.01 -0.81 -0.77
N ALA A 117 10.34 -1.74 0.13
CA ALA A 117 10.66 -3.12 -0.21
C ALA A 117 9.54 -3.82 -1.01
N PRO A 118 8.23 -3.68 -0.67
CA PRO A 118 7.17 -4.28 -1.47
C PRO A 118 7.17 -3.85 -2.93
N ALA A 119 7.29 -2.54 -3.19
CA ALA A 119 7.29 -1.99 -4.54
C ALA A 119 8.53 -2.43 -5.32
N ILE A 120 9.71 -2.33 -4.70
CA ILE A 120 10.98 -2.72 -5.34
C ILE A 120 10.97 -4.22 -5.68
N SER A 121 10.57 -5.08 -4.75
CA SER A 121 10.54 -6.52 -4.98
C SER A 121 9.60 -6.90 -6.13
N LEU A 122 8.40 -6.32 -6.19
CA LEU A 122 7.45 -6.61 -7.27
C LEU A 122 7.84 -6.00 -8.62
N LEU A 123 8.49 -4.83 -8.61
CA LEU A 123 9.06 -4.24 -9.82
C LEU A 123 10.17 -5.11 -10.39
N VAL A 124 11.07 -5.62 -9.54
CA VAL A 124 12.14 -6.53 -9.95
C VAL A 124 11.55 -7.84 -10.47
N ASP A 125 10.61 -8.44 -9.76
CA ASP A 125 9.92 -9.66 -10.20
C ASP A 125 9.25 -9.44 -11.57
N PHE A 126 8.48 -8.37 -11.73
CA PHE A 126 7.82 -8.07 -13.00
C PHE A 126 8.82 -7.80 -14.14
N LEU A 127 9.80 -6.92 -13.95
CA LEU A 127 10.70 -6.46 -15.02
C LEU A 127 11.77 -7.50 -15.41
N MET A 128 12.23 -8.33 -14.46
CA MET A 128 13.34 -9.27 -14.70
C MET A 128 12.88 -10.71 -14.88
N LEU A 129 11.82 -11.13 -14.20
CA LEU A 129 11.36 -12.53 -14.15
C LEU A 129 9.98 -12.70 -14.82
N GLY A 130 9.23 -11.61 -14.94
CA GLY A 130 7.87 -11.58 -15.44
C GLY A 130 7.76 -11.54 -16.97
N LYS A 131 6.51 -11.68 -17.43
CA LYS A 131 6.13 -11.41 -18.82
C LYS A 131 5.42 -10.08 -18.88
N ARG A 132 5.65 -9.32 -19.96
CA ARG A 132 4.88 -8.12 -20.30
C ARG A 132 3.36 -8.37 -20.23
N LEU A 133 2.63 -7.33 -19.86
CA LEU A 133 1.17 -7.31 -19.90
C LEU A 133 0.69 -7.35 -21.35
N SER A 134 -0.27 -8.23 -21.62
CA SER A 134 -0.94 -8.29 -22.91
C SER A 134 -1.79 -7.05 -23.14
N ARG A 135 -2.13 -6.77 -24.42
CA ARG A 135 -3.00 -5.63 -24.76
C ARG A 135 -4.35 -5.67 -24.06
N ASN A 136 -4.92 -6.86 -23.87
CA ASN A 136 -6.20 -7.02 -23.18
C ASN A 136 -6.07 -6.73 -21.69
N GLU A 137 -4.97 -7.15 -21.05
CA GLU A 137 -4.71 -6.83 -19.65
C GLU A 137 -4.50 -5.32 -19.46
N LEU A 138 -3.76 -4.65 -20.35
CA LEU A 138 -3.60 -3.20 -20.28
C LEU A 138 -4.91 -2.44 -20.51
N ARG A 139 -5.73 -2.88 -21.47
CA ARG A 139 -6.96 -2.19 -21.87
C ARG A 139 -8.12 -2.41 -20.90
N PHE A 140 -8.22 -3.60 -20.31
CA PHE A 140 -9.37 -4.00 -19.49
C PHE A 140 -8.97 -4.46 -18.09
N GLY A 141 -7.91 -5.24 -17.96
CA GLY A 141 -7.46 -5.77 -16.67
C GLY A 141 -6.99 -4.69 -15.70
N THR A 142 -5.99 -3.89 -16.10
CA THR A 142 -5.40 -2.86 -15.24
C THR A 142 -6.39 -1.75 -14.85
N PRO A 143 -7.27 -1.24 -15.74
CA PRO A 143 -8.31 -0.28 -15.32
C PRO A 143 -9.33 -0.91 -14.38
N ALA A 144 -9.78 -2.15 -14.65
CA ALA A 144 -10.73 -2.84 -13.79
C ALA A 144 -10.16 -3.04 -12.38
N VAL A 145 -8.95 -3.59 -12.26
CA VAL A 145 -8.34 -3.81 -10.95
C VAL A 145 -8.09 -2.49 -10.22
N SER A 146 -7.60 -1.46 -10.92
CA SER A 146 -7.38 -0.14 -10.31
C SER A 146 -8.69 0.46 -9.81
N PHE A 147 -9.76 0.39 -10.58
CA PHE A 147 -11.09 0.88 -10.20
C PHE A 147 -11.65 0.11 -9.00
N PHE A 148 -11.68 -1.22 -9.07
CA PHE A 148 -12.27 -2.04 -8.02
C PHE A 148 -11.48 -1.95 -6.71
N TYR A 149 -10.14 -2.00 -6.76
CA TYR A 149 -9.33 -1.95 -5.55
C TYR A 149 -9.33 -0.55 -4.91
N THR A 150 -9.29 0.52 -5.73
CA THR A 150 -9.41 1.90 -5.22
C THR A 150 -10.77 2.11 -4.57
N SER A 151 -11.85 1.66 -5.22
CA SER A 151 -13.21 1.78 -4.67
C SER A 151 -13.37 0.96 -3.39
N PHE A 152 -12.83 -0.26 -3.37
CA PHE A 152 -12.79 -1.11 -2.18
C PHE A 152 -12.06 -0.43 -1.02
N TYR A 153 -10.84 0.08 -1.26
CA TYR A 153 -10.07 0.71 -0.20
C TYR A 153 -10.71 2.01 0.29
N ALA A 154 -11.22 2.85 -0.61
CA ALA A 154 -11.95 4.07 -0.25
C ALA A 154 -13.16 3.74 0.64
N TRP A 155 -13.99 2.77 0.25
CA TRP A 155 -15.09 2.31 1.09
C TRP A 155 -14.61 1.76 2.43
N TRP A 156 -13.55 0.94 2.42
CA TRP A 156 -13.05 0.29 3.62
C TRP A 156 -12.46 1.28 4.63
N VAL A 157 -11.68 2.26 4.17
CA VAL A 157 -11.03 3.23 5.04
C VAL A 157 -12.05 4.23 5.62
N GLU A 158 -13.05 4.65 4.82
CA GLU A 158 -14.17 5.47 5.31
C GLU A 158 -14.99 4.70 6.36
N ARG A 159 -15.25 3.41 6.12
CA ARG A 159 -15.91 2.55 7.10
C ARG A 159 -15.08 2.44 8.38
N CYS A 160 -13.76 2.22 8.29
CA CYS A 160 -12.92 2.18 9.50
C CYS A 160 -13.01 3.51 10.26
N ALA A 161 -12.91 4.64 9.56
CA ALA A 161 -13.01 5.96 10.16
C ALA A 161 -14.36 6.21 10.83
N SER A 162 -15.48 5.72 10.26
CA SER A 162 -16.80 5.87 10.86
C SER A 162 -16.94 5.17 12.22
N PHE A 163 -16.21 4.07 12.45
CA PHE A 163 -16.17 3.39 13.74
C PHE A 163 -15.11 3.96 14.69
N ASN A 164 -13.98 4.40 14.14
CA ASN A 164 -12.82 4.84 14.92
C ASN A 164 -12.85 6.34 15.27
N GLY A 165 -13.73 7.12 14.63
CA GLY A 165 -13.81 8.58 14.76
C GLY A 165 -12.69 9.36 14.05
N LYS A 166 -11.70 8.66 13.49
CA LYS A 166 -10.56 9.22 12.76
C LYS A 166 -10.03 8.26 11.71
N PHE A 167 -9.37 8.80 10.69
CA PHE A 167 -8.69 8.01 9.67
C PHE A 167 -7.32 7.54 10.16
N PRO A 168 -6.72 6.54 9.48
CA PRO A 168 -5.38 6.05 9.81
C PRO A 168 -4.29 7.13 9.65
N TYR A 169 -4.54 8.13 8.79
CA TYR A 169 -3.62 9.22 8.51
C TYR A 169 -4.28 10.59 8.75
N PRO A 170 -3.56 11.56 9.36
CA PRO A 170 -4.08 12.91 9.60
C PRO A 170 -4.62 13.59 8.34
N PHE A 171 -3.96 13.47 7.19
CA PHE A 171 -4.39 14.13 5.96
C PHE A 171 -5.80 13.73 5.48
N LEU A 172 -6.25 12.51 5.81
CA LEU A 172 -7.62 12.08 5.53
C LEU A 172 -8.59 12.64 6.57
N THR A 173 -8.19 12.66 7.84
CA THR A 173 -9.01 13.19 8.95
C THR A 173 -9.28 14.69 8.80
N GLU A 174 -8.27 15.45 8.37
CA GLU A 174 -8.35 16.90 8.18
C GLU A 174 -9.04 17.32 6.87
N SER A 175 -9.34 16.36 5.99
CA SER A 175 -9.94 16.62 4.68
C SER A 175 -11.46 16.46 4.70
N SER A 176 -12.17 17.34 3.99
CA SER A 176 -13.58 17.14 3.66
C SER A 176 -13.77 15.91 2.77
N LEU A 177 -15.01 15.42 2.65
CA LEU A 177 -15.30 14.25 1.81
C LEU A 177 -14.89 14.47 0.35
N GLU A 178 -15.11 15.67 -0.20
CA GLU A 178 -14.76 16.01 -1.59
C GLU A 178 -13.25 15.91 -1.82
N ILE A 179 -12.46 16.41 -0.86
CA ILE A 179 -10.99 16.33 -0.91
C ILE A 179 -10.54 14.86 -0.81
N ARG A 180 -11.15 14.07 0.09
CA ARG A 180 -10.84 12.62 0.19
C ARG A 180 -11.17 11.88 -1.09
N MET A 181 -12.30 12.18 -1.73
CA MET A 181 -12.66 11.61 -3.03
C MET A 181 -11.66 11.98 -4.11
N ALA A 182 -11.18 13.24 -4.13
CA ALA A 182 -10.11 13.66 -5.04
C ALA A 182 -8.79 12.92 -4.78
N ILE A 183 -8.43 12.69 -3.51
CA ILE A 183 -7.26 11.89 -3.12
C ILE A 183 -7.41 10.44 -3.61
N TYR A 184 -8.55 9.80 -3.37
CA TYR A 184 -8.79 8.42 -3.82
C TYR A 184 -8.71 8.31 -5.34
N PHE A 185 -9.32 9.26 -6.05
CA PHE A 185 -9.25 9.33 -7.51
C PHE A 185 -7.81 9.54 -8.00
N GLY A 186 -7.05 10.43 -7.36
CA GLY A 186 -5.63 10.67 -7.68
C GLY A 186 -4.77 9.43 -7.45
N ALA A 187 -4.95 8.74 -6.33
CA ALA A 187 -4.25 7.50 -6.03
C ALA A 187 -4.61 6.37 -7.01
N GLY A 188 -5.89 6.21 -7.36
CA GLY A 188 -6.32 5.23 -8.36
C GLY A 188 -5.80 5.55 -9.77
N SER A 189 -5.72 6.82 -10.14
CA SER A 189 -5.13 7.27 -11.40
C SER A 189 -3.62 7.02 -11.44
N LEU A 190 -2.94 7.23 -10.32
CA LEU A 190 -1.51 6.92 -10.16
C LEU A 190 -1.26 5.41 -10.29
N ALA A 191 -2.08 4.57 -9.64
CA ALA A 191 -2.05 3.12 -9.81
C ALA A 191 -2.17 2.73 -11.29
N LEU A 192 -3.18 3.24 -11.99
CA LEU A 192 -3.42 2.92 -13.40
C LEU A 192 -2.27 3.37 -14.31
N THR A 193 -1.83 4.62 -14.18
CA THR A 193 -0.77 5.17 -15.04
C THR A 193 0.59 4.54 -14.77
N SER A 194 0.86 4.11 -13.52
CA SER A 194 2.08 3.36 -13.20
C SER A 194 2.20 2.08 -14.02
N TYR A 195 1.10 1.37 -14.29
CA TYR A 195 1.13 0.18 -15.14
C TYR A 195 1.59 0.47 -16.55
N TRP A 196 1.04 1.52 -17.16
CA TRP A 196 1.37 1.86 -18.54
C TRP A 196 2.82 2.27 -18.67
N LEU A 197 3.34 3.01 -17.69
CA LEU A 197 4.75 3.38 -17.63
C LEU A 197 5.65 2.16 -17.43
N ILE A 198 5.37 1.33 -16.42
CA ILE A 198 6.24 0.19 -16.11
C ILE A 198 6.23 -0.84 -17.24
N ASN A 199 5.05 -1.09 -17.84
CA ASN A 199 4.95 -2.03 -18.94
C ASN A 199 5.60 -1.49 -20.23
N SER A 200 5.71 -0.17 -20.43
CA SER A 200 6.47 0.39 -21.56
C SER A 200 7.98 0.28 -21.37
N LEU A 201 8.44 0.28 -20.12
CA LEU A 201 9.85 0.10 -19.74
C LEU A 201 10.28 -1.37 -19.72
N HIS A 202 9.34 -2.31 -19.55
CA HIS A 202 9.64 -3.73 -19.60
C HIS A 202 10.14 -4.07 -21.00
N ALA A 203 11.36 -4.59 -21.11
CA ALA A 203 11.99 -5.01 -22.37
C ALA A 203 11.41 -6.33 -22.91
#